data_AF-A0A4Y6I6Z6-F1
#
_entry.id   AF-A0A4Y6I6Z6-F1
#
_cell.length_a   1.000
_cell.length_b   1.000
_cell.length_c   1.000
_cell.angle_alpha   90.00
_cell.angle_beta   90.00
_cell.angle_gamma   90.00
#
_symmetry.space_group_name_H-M   'P 1'
#
loop_
_entity.id
_entity.type
_entity.pdbx_description
1 polymer ?
#
loop_
_entity_poly.entity_id
_entity_poly.type
_entity_poly.pdbx_seq_one_letter_code
_entity_poly.pdbx_strand_id
1 'polypeptide(L)'
;MEIYILTMKSLVTNIYKSILNTNIKKIIRKKFTTLFLRLLYNYNMEERKLIIINELKRLSKKTNISEDDIIRDLGVDSLDLAELLFEAEERFGVSISDDQLRDVKTVKDIISMFTN
;
A
#
# COMPACT_ATOMS: atom_id res chain seq x y z
N MET A 1 -8.67 6.56 -12.06
CA MET A 1 -8.39 6.75 -10.61
C MET A 1 -6.91 6.97 -10.34
N GLU A 2 -6.01 6.17 -10.91
CA GLU A 2 -4.55 6.23 -10.65
C GLU A 2 -3.91 7.60 -11.00
N ILE A 3 -4.28 8.21 -12.12
CA ILE A 3 -3.81 9.56 -12.50
C ILE A 3 -4.20 10.63 -11.47
N TYR A 4 -5.42 10.53 -10.91
CA TYR A 4 -5.91 11.47 -9.91
C TYR A 4 -5.14 11.33 -8.59
N ILE A 5 -4.89 10.10 -8.16
CA ILE A 5 -4.09 9.73 -7.00
C ILE A 5 -2.67 10.32 -7.10
N LEU A 6 -1.98 10.08 -8.23
CA LEU A 6 -0.65 10.64 -8.49
C LEU A 6 -0.63 12.17 -8.49
N THR A 7 -1.65 12.79 -9.09
CA THR A 7 -1.79 14.25 -9.14
C THR A 7 -1.96 14.82 -7.72
N MET A 8 -2.83 14.21 -6.91
CA MET A 8 -3.05 14.62 -5.52
C MET A 8 -1.80 14.45 -4.67
N LYS A 9 -1.07 13.34 -4.82
CA LYS A 9 0.21 13.08 -4.14
C LYS A 9 1.26 14.16 -4.47
N SER A 10 1.36 14.55 -5.74
CA SER A 10 2.23 15.63 -6.19
C SER A 10 1.83 16.99 -5.59
N LEU A 11 0.54 17.34 -5.64
CA LEU A 11 0.01 18.58 -5.07
C LEU A 11 0.32 18.69 -3.57
N VAL A 12 0.01 17.64 -2.80
CA VAL A 12 0.25 17.59 -1.34
C VAL A 12 1.74 17.74 -1.04
N THR A 13 2.62 17.11 -1.82
CA THR A 13 4.08 17.22 -1.68
C THR A 13 4.58 18.63 -1.99
N ASN A 14 4.03 19.28 -3.02
CA ASN A 14 4.41 20.64 -3.39
C ASN A 14 3.95 21.67 -2.34
N ILE A 15 2.75 21.49 -1.78
CA ILE A 15 2.25 22.31 -0.66
C ILE A 15 3.21 22.20 0.54
N TYR A 16 3.61 20.99 0.90
CA TYR A 16 4.57 20.77 1.99
C TYR A 16 5.91 21.48 1.77
N LYS A 17 6.50 21.33 0.57
CA LYS A 17 7.75 22.01 0.19
C LYS A 17 7.61 23.53 0.28
N SER A 18 6.50 24.08 -0.22
CA SER A 18 6.20 25.52 -0.14
C SER A 18 6.18 26.01 1.31
N ILE A 19 5.47 25.31 2.19
CA ILE A 19 5.38 25.66 3.62
C ILE A 19 6.77 25.62 4.28
N LEU A 20 7.59 24.62 3.99
CA LEU A 20 8.94 24.52 4.57
C LEU A 20 9.86 25.68 4.18
N ASN A 21 9.69 26.22 2.96
CA ASN A 21 10.47 27.33 2.42
C ASN A 21 10.08 28.70 3.01
N THR A 22 9.03 28.78 3.84
CA THR A 22 8.63 30.01 4.52
C THR A 22 9.36 30.22 5.84
N ASN A 23 9.32 31.45 6.37
CA ASN A 23 9.86 31.83 7.69
C ASN A 23 8.95 31.35 8.85
N ILE A 24 8.79 30.03 8.97
CA ILE A 24 8.07 29.39 10.07
C ILE A 24 9.00 29.07 11.26
N LYS A 25 8.47 29.22 12.49
CA LYS A 25 9.19 28.87 13.72
C LYS A 25 9.63 27.40 13.69
N LYS A 26 10.84 27.10 14.18
CA LYS A 26 11.42 25.75 14.21
C LYS A 26 10.49 24.69 14.84
N ILE A 27 9.79 25.03 15.91
CA ILE A 27 8.82 24.14 16.59
C ILE A 27 7.65 23.79 15.67
N ILE A 28 7.10 24.80 14.99
CA ILE A 28 5.98 24.62 14.05
C ILE A 28 6.45 23.76 12.87
N ARG A 29 7.63 24.05 12.32
CA ARG A 29 8.26 23.25 11.25
C ARG A 29 8.36 21.78 11.64
N LYS A 30 8.91 21.47 12.82
CA LYS A 30 9.05 20.09 13.31
C LYS A 30 7.69 19.38 13.39
N LYS A 31 6.70 20.02 14.03
CA LYS A 31 5.35 19.43 14.18
C LYS A 31 4.68 19.19 12.83
N PHE A 32 4.81 20.14 11.91
CA PHE A 32 4.27 20.02 10.56
C PHE A 32 4.94 18.90 9.75
N THR A 33 6.28 18.82 9.78
CA THR A 33 7.03 17.71 9.16
C THR A 33 6.60 16.36 9.72
N THR A 34 6.49 16.21 11.04
CA THR A 34 6.06 14.95 11.65
C THR A 34 4.65 14.57 11.21
N LEU A 35 3.71 15.53 11.21
CA LEU A 35 2.33 15.28 10.76
C LEU A 35 2.29 14.90 9.28
N PHE A 36 3.04 15.61 8.44
CA PHE A 36 3.10 15.35 7.01
C PHE A 36 3.68 13.96 6.71
N LEU A 37 4.78 13.57 7.35
CA LEU A 37 5.36 12.24 7.20
C LEU A 37 4.38 11.14 7.61
N ARG A 38 3.63 11.36 8.71
CA ARG A 38 2.58 10.43 9.14
C ARG A 38 1.45 10.30 8.10
N LEU A 39 1.04 11.41 7.50
CA LEU A 39 0.03 11.41 6.44
C LEU A 39 0.51 10.65 5.20
N LEU A 40 1.76 10.90 4.76
CA LEU A 40 2.35 10.17 3.64
C LEU A 40 2.47 8.67 3.90
N TYR A 41 2.88 8.29 5.11
CA TYR A 41 2.97 6.88 5.50
C TYR A 41 1.60 6.19 5.42
N ASN A 42 0.59 6.76 6.09
CA ASN A 42 -0.77 6.20 6.07
C ASN A 42 -1.33 6.10 4.65
N TYR A 43 -1.12 7.13 3.83
CA TYR A 43 -1.55 7.14 2.44
C TYR A 43 -0.90 6.03 1.62
N ASN A 44 0.43 5.85 1.74
CA ASN A 44 1.14 4.80 1.02
C ASN A 44 0.65 3.41 1.44
N MET A 45 0.30 3.19 2.71
CA MET A 45 -0.23 1.90 3.16
C MET A 45 -1.62 1.60 2.60
N GLU A 46 -2.52 2.60 2.56
CA GLU A 46 -3.83 2.47 1.91
C GLU A 46 -3.69 2.25 0.40
N GLU A 47 -2.73 2.92 -0.26
CA GLU A 47 -2.43 2.72 -1.68
C GLU A 47 -2.00 1.27 -1.97
N ARG A 48 -1.05 0.73 -1.18
CA ARG A 48 -0.58 -0.66 -1.30
C ARG A 48 -1.72 -1.66 -1.11
N LYS A 49 -2.54 -1.46 -0.09
CA LYS A 49 -3.73 -2.28 0.17
C LYS A 49 -4.68 -2.33 -1.02
N LEU A 50 -5.02 -1.16 -1.59
CA LEU A 50 -5.92 -1.08 -2.73
C LEU A 50 -5.36 -1.80 -3.96
N ILE A 51 -4.05 -1.69 -4.19
CA ILE A 51 -3.37 -2.37 -5.29
C ILE A 51 -3.50 -3.88 -5.14
N ILE A 52 -3.16 -4.43 -3.97
CA ILE A 52 -3.25 -5.87 -3.68
C ILE A 52 -4.68 -6.37 -3.87
N ILE A 53 -5.67 -5.64 -3.33
CA ILE A 53 -7.08 -6.01 -3.48
C ILE A 53 -7.50 -6.01 -4.95
N ASN A 54 -7.09 -5.02 -5.74
CA ASN A 54 -7.43 -4.95 -7.16
C ASN A 54 -6.81 -6.11 -7.95
N GLU A 55 -5.58 -6.51 -7.64
CA GLU A 55 -4.96 -7.65 -8.28
C GLU A 55 -5.64 -8.97 -7.90
N LEU A 56 -5.99 -9.14 -6.63
CA LEU A 56 -6.78 -10.30 -6.21
C LEU A 56 -8.15 -10.35 -6.89
N LYS A 57 -8.79 -9.20 -7.16
CA LYS A 57 -10.03 -9.14 -7.95
C LYS A 57 -9.80 -9.58 -9.40
N ARG A 58 -8.67 -9.21 -10.00
CA ARG A 58 -8.28 -9.63 -11.35
C ARG A 58 -8.09 -11.15 -11.41
N LEU A 59 -7.36 -11.73 -10.46
CA LEU A 59 -7.05 -13.16 -10.40
C LEU A 59 -8.29 -14.02 -10.09
N SER A 60 -9.05 -13.65 -9.04
CA SER A 60 -10.23 -14.40 -8.58
C SER A 60 -11.48 -14.23 -9.45
N LYS A 61 -11.49 -13.24 -10.35
CA LYS A 61 -12.68 -12.81 -11.12
C LYS A 61 -13.89 -12.45 -10.25
N LYS A 62 -13.69 -12.22 -8.94
CA LYS A 62 -14.70 -11.74 -7.99
C LYS A 62 -14.59 -10.22 -7.85
N THR A 63 -15.72 -9.54 -7.81
CA THR A 63 -15.79 -8.08 -7.67
C THR A 63 -15.72 -7.62 -6.21
N ASN A 64 -16.17 -8.48 -5.28
CA ASN A 64 -16.16 -8.25 -3.85
C ASN A 64 -15.15 -9.19 -3.20
N ILE A 65 -14.13 -8.58 -2.59
CA ILE A 65 -13.10 -9.27 -1.80
C ILE A 65 -13.07 -8.58 -0.43
N SER A 66 -13.19 -9.39 0.61
CA SER A 66 -13.01 -9.01 2.01
C SER A 66 -11.59 -9.34 2.47
N GLU A 67 -11.11 -8.68 3.51
CA GLU A 67 -9.84 -9.02 4.17
C GLU A 67 -9.89 -10.42 4.80
N ASP A 68 -11.06 -10.85 5.26
CA ASP A 68 -11.25 -12.15 5.90
C ASP A 68 -11.41 -13.31 4.90
N ASP A 69 -11.45 -13.02 3.59
CA ASP A 69 -11.59 -14.05 2.56
C ASP A 69 -10.34 -14.94 2.52
N ILE A 70 -10.57 -16.24 2.37
CA ILE A 70 -9.52 -17.24 2.20
C ILE A 70 -9.07 -17.24 0.73
N ILE A 71 -7.76 -17.12 0.48
CA ILE A 71 -7.19 -17.02 -0.87
C ILE A 71 -7.60 -18.21 -1.75
N ARG A 72 -7.60 -19.42 -1.19
CA ARG A 72 -8.01 -20.64 -1.89
C ARG A 72 -9.50 -20.62 -2.31
N ASP A 73 -10.37 -20.03 -1.50
CA ASP A 73 -11.82 -19.91 -1.79
C ASP A 73 -12.13 -18.81 -2.82
N LEU A 74 -11.15 -17.93 -3.08
CA LEU A 74 -11.17 -16.99 -4.18
C LEU A 74 -10.78 -17.65 -5.51
N GLY A 75 -10.35 -18.92 -5.52
CA GLY A 75 -9.92 -19.62 -6.72
C GLY A 75 -8.56 -19.17 -7.24
N VAL A 76 -7.77 -18.50 -6.40
CA VAL A 76 -6.38 -18.11 -6.67
C VAL A 76 -5.51 -19.31 -6.33
N ASP A 77 -4.75 -19.80 -7.30
CA ASP A 77 -3.84 -20.93 -7.07
C ASP A 77 -2.48 -20.48 -6.52
N SER A 78 -1.58 -21.43 -6.25
CA SER A 78 -0.26 -21.14 -5.70
C SER A 78 0.67 -20.39 -6.67
N LEU A 79 0.46 -20.54 -7.97
CA LEU A 79 1.27 -19.86 -8.99
C LEU A 79 0.83 -18.39 -9.10
N ASP A 80 -0.48 -18.16 -9.18
CA ASP A 80 -1.09 -16.83 -9.18
C ASP A 80 -0.67 -16.04 -7.92
N LEU A 81 -0.66 -16.70 -6.75
CA LEU A 81 -0.23 -16.09 -5.50
C LEU A 81 1.26 -15.72 -5.53
N ALA A 82 2.13 -16.59 -6.06
CA ALA A 82 3.55 -16.30 -6.17
C ALA A 82 3.84 -15.12 -7.11
N GLU A 83 3.13 -15.04 -8.24
CA GLU A 83 3.23 -13.92 -9.19
C GLU A 83 2.79 -12.61 -8.54
N LEU A 84 1.63 -12.59 -7.87
CA LEU A 84 1.13 -11.43 -7.13
C LEU A 84 2.16 -10.90 -6.12
N LEU A 85 2.78 -11.80 -5.35
CA LEU A 85 3.72 -11.42 -4.31
C LEU A 85 5.01 -10.86 -4.89
N PHE A 86 5.55 -11.47 -5.94
CA PHE A 86 6.72 -10.98 -6.64
C PHE A 86 6.48 -9.59 -7.26
N GLU A 87 5.36 -9.41 -7.97
CA GLU A 87 4.98 -8.11 -8.54
C GLU A 87 4.83 -7.03 -7.45
N ALA A 88 4.22 -7.38 -6.31
CA ALA A 88 4.05 -6.48 -5.18
C ALA A 88 5.39 -6.11 -4.52
N GLU A 89 6.33 -7.05 -4.36
CA GLU A 89 7.69 -6.79 -3.88
C GLU A 89 8.44 -5.81 -4.77
N GLU A 90 8.47 -6.06 -6.08
CA GLU A 90 9.12 -5.17 -7.06
C GLU A 90 8.45 -3.79 -7.07
N ARG A 91 7.11 -3.76 -7.10
CA ARG A 91 6.35 -2.51 -7.16
C ARG A 91 6.54 -1.65 -5.91
N PHE A 92 6.60 -2.27 -4.74
CA PHE A 92 6.66 -1.55 -3.47
C PHE A 92 8.09 -1.36 -2.95
N GLY A 93 9.08 -2.00 -3.58
CA GLY A 93 10.47 -1.98 -3.16
C GLY A 93 10.66 -2.60 -1.77
N VAL A 94 9.93 -3.67 -1.47
CA VAL A 94 10.04 -4.43 -0.22
C VAL A 94 10.50 -5.84 -0.51
N SER A 95 11.04 -6.51 0.50
CA SER A 95 11.40 -7.93 0.42
C SER A 95 10.73 -8.65 1.59
N ILE A 96 10.09 -9.75 1.25
CA ILE A 96 9.36 -10.63 2.15
C ILE A 96 10.17 -11.90 2.31
N SER A 97 10.24 -12.41 3.53
CA SER A 97 10.89 -13.68 3.81
C SER A 97 10.01 -14.88 3.46
N ASP A 98 10.63 -15.98 3.02
CA ASP A 98 9.92 -17.24 2.72
C ASP A 98 9.06 -17.75 3.88
N ASP A 99 9.46 -17.47 5.12
CA ASP A 99 8.71 -17.87 6.31
C ASP A 99 7.37 -17.14 6.39
N GLN A 100 7.32 -15.85 6.03
CA GLN A 100 6.06 -15.10 5.95
C GLN A 100 5.13 -15.62 4.85
N LEU A 101 5.69 -16.18 3.77
CA LEU A 101 4.92 -16.75 2.66
C LEU A 101 4.18 -18.03 3.06
N ARG A 102 4.77 -18.87 3.93
CA ARG A 102 4.19 -20.16 4.31
C ARG A 102 2.90 -20.03 5.11
N ASP A 103 2.76 -18.94 5.84
CA ASP A 103 1.63 -18.71 6.73
C ASP A 103 0.45 -17.97 6.08
N VAL A 104 0.58 -17.57 4.80
CA VAL A 104 -0.46 -16.84 4.07
C VAL A 104 -1.70 -17.73 3.85
N LYS A 105 -2.85 -17.30 4.39
CA LYS A 105 -4.14 -17.98 4.22
C LYS A 105 -5.24 -17.04 3.75
N THR A 106 -5.21 -15.80 4.21
CA THR A 106 -6.26 -14.80 3.99
C THR A 106 -5.74 -13.59 3.23
N VAL A 107 -6.66 -12.81 2.65
CA VAL A 107 -6.34 -11.53 2.01
C VAL A 107 -5.67 -10.56 2.98
N LYS A 108 -6.09 -10.57 4.25
CA LYS A 108 -5.48 -9.79 5.32
C LYS A 108 -4.01 -10.13 5.54
N ASP A 109 -3.64 -11.41 5.48
CA ASP A 109 -2.26 -11.84 5.66
C ASP A 109 -1.37 -11.20 4.58
N ILE A 110 -1.81 -11.26 3.31
CA ILE A 110 -1.10 -10.63 2.20
C ILE A 110 -0.97 -9.13 2.43
N ILE A 111 -2.07 -8.42 2.71
CA ILE A 111 -2.04 -6.96 2.92
C ILE A 111 -1.05 -6.60 4.04
N SER A 112 -1.07 -7.35 5.14
CA SER A 112 -0.23 -7.08 6.32
C SER A 112 1.26 -7.21 6.03
N MET A 113 1.66 -8.00 5.03
CA MET A 113 3.06 -8.14 4.62
C MET A 113 3.59 -6.87 3.94
N PHE A 114 2.71 -6.04 3.39
CA PHE A 114 3.09 -4.83 2.64
C PHE A 114 2.73 -3.52 3.35
N THR A 115 1.94 -3.58 4.42
CA THR A 115 1.43 -2.37 5.12
C THR A 115 1.97 -2.15 6.53
N ASN A 116 2.68 -3.12 7.13
CA ASN A 116 3.34 -2.97 8.43
C ASN A 116 4.75 -2.38 8.30
#